data_AF-A0A924JN64-F1
#
_entry.id   AF-A0A924JN64-F1
#
_cell.length_a   1.000
_cell.length_b   1.000
_cell.length_c   1.000
_cell.angle_alpha   90.00
_cell.angle_beta   90.00
_cell.angle_gamma   90.00
#
_symmetry.space_group_name_H-M   'P 1'
#
loop_
_entity.id
_entity.type
_entity.pdbx_description
1 polymer ?
#
loop_
_entity_poly.entity_id
_entity_poly.type
_entity_poly.pdbx_seq_one_letter_code
_entity_poly.pdbx_strand_id
1 'polypeptide(L)' 'MTENKKYTDSGIEIKALYTAEDADSIGNELPGQFPYTRGVQLDMYRGRLWTMRQYAGFSTAEESNKRYHYLL' A
#
# COMPACT_ATOMS: atom_id res chain seq x y z
N MET A 1 -23.35 14.04 -25.44
CA MET A 1 -22.48 14.27 -24.28
C MET A 1 -21.44 13.18 -24.30
N THR A 2 -20.21 13.51 -24.69
CA THR A 2 -19.13 12.53 -24.87
C THR A 2 -18.76 11.97 -23.49
N GLU A 3 -18.95 10.67 -23.29
CA GLU A 3 -18.49 10.00 -22.06
C GLU A 3 -16.97 10.10 -21.98
N ASN A 4 -16.50 11.00 -21.13
CA ASN A 4 -15.08 11.21 -20.89
C ASN A 4 -14.59 10.09 -19.95
N LYS A 5 -14.35 8.91 -20.52
CA LYS A 5 -13.88 7.73 -19.81
C LYS A 5 -12.48 7.99 -19.25
N LYS A 6 -12.33 7.76 -17.95
CA LYS A 6 -11.05 7.94 -17.24
C LYS A 6 -10.35 6.59 -17.12
N TYR A 7 -9.04 6.58 -17.34
CA TYR A 7 -8.21 5.39 -17.23
C TYR A 7 -7.05 5.65 -16.27
N THR A 8 -6.58 4.62 -15.57
CA THR A 8 -5.30 4.65 -14.85
C THR A 8 -4.13 4.53 -15.82
N ASP A 9 -2.91 4.82 -15.36
CA ASP A 9 -1.68 4.62 -16.16
C ASP A 9 -1.49 3.16 -16.60
N SER A 10 -2.14 2.21 -15.92
CA SER A 10 -2.15 0.79 -16.26
C SER A 10 -3.29 0.39 -17.22
N GLY A 11 -4.08 1.35 -17.72
CA GLY A 11 -5.17 1.11 -18.67
C GLY A 11 -6.47 0.59 -18.06
N ILE A 12 -6.63 0.66 -16.74
CA ILE A 12 -7.87 0.21 -16.07
C ILE A 12 -8.90 1.34 -16.15
N GLU A 13 -10.09 1.05 -16.69
CA GLU A 13 -11.21 2.00 -16.76
C GLU A 13 -11.76 2.30 -15.37
N ILE A 14 -11.90 3.59 -15.06
CA ILE A 14 -12.48 4.08 -13.81
C ILE A 14 -13.93 4.53 -14.10
N LYS A 15 -14.90 3.84 -13.48
CA LYS A 15 -16.32 4.20 -13.57
C LYS A 15 -16.57 5.56 -12.91
N ALA A 16 -17.55 6.31 -13.40
CA ALA A 16 -17.92 7.61 -12.83
C ALA A 16 -18.55 7.50 -11.42
N LEU A 17 -19.19 6.36 -11.14
CA LEU A 17 -19.81 6.04 -9.85
C LEU A 17 -19.62 4.54 -9.59
N TYR A 18 -19.25 4.19 -8.36
CA TYR A 18 -19.22 2.83 -7.85
C TYR A 18 -20.32 2.70 -6.79
N THR A 19 -21.09 1.63 -6.86
CA THR A 19 -22.22 1.33 -5.97
C THR A 19 -21.98 0.05 -5.19
N ALA A 20 -22.89 -0.32 -4.27
CA ALA A 20 -22.78 -1.56 -3.53
C ALA A 20 -22.78 -2.81 -4.44
N GLU A 21 -23.44 -2.74 -5.60
CA GLU A 21 -23.49 -3.82 -6.60
C GLU A 21 -22.10 -4.14 -7.18
N ASP A 22 -21.20 -3.14 -7.25
CA ASP A 22 -19.83 -3.34 -7.72
C ASP A 22 -18.95 -4.10 -6.71
N ALA A 23 -19.32 -4.08 -5.42
CA ALA A 23 -18.58 -4.71 -4.35
C ALA A 23 -19.06 -6.14 -4.01
N ASP A 24 -20.19 -6.58 -4.57
CA ASP A 24 -20.87 -7.83 -4.20
C ASP A 24 -20.02 -9.09 -4.49
N SER A 25 -19.05 -8.96 -5.41
CA SER A 25 -18.09 -10.01 -5.75
C SER A 25 -16.93 -10.18 -4.75
N ILE A 26 -16.73 -9.21 -3.85
CA ILE A 26 -15.64 -9.23 -2.87
C ILE A 26 -16.14 -9.99 -1.64
N GLY A 27 -15.67 -11.23 -1.48
CA GLY A 27 -16.02 -12.06 -0.33
C GLY A 27 -15.60 -11.44 1.02
N ASN A 28 -16.15 -11.98 2.10
CA ASN A 28 -15.80 -11.57 3.47
C ASN A 28 -14.43 -12.09 3.88
N GLU A 29 -13.37 -11.46 3.37
CA GLU A 29 -12.00 -11.78 3.74
C GLU A 29 -11.61 -11.21 5.11
N LEU A 30 -10.76 -11.93 5.82
CA LEU A 30 -10.18 -11.55 7.11
C LEU A 30 -8.66 -11.34 6.98
N PRO A 31 -8.09 -10.36 7.69
CA PRO A 31 -6.63 -10.18 7.73
C PRO A 31 -5.97 -11.43 8.37
N GLY A 32 -4.77 -11.78 7.91
CA GLY A 32 -4.05 -12.96 8.39
C GLY A 32 -4.59 -14.30 7.88
N GLN A 33 -5.54 -14.30 6.94
CA GLN A 33 -6.05 -15.50 6.29
C GLN A 33 -5.85 -15.42 4.77
N PHE A 34 -5.57 -16.55 4.13
CA PHE A 34 -5.48 -16.64 2.68
C PHE A 34 -6.78 -16.14 2.02
N PRO A 35 -6.74 -15.31 0.96
CA PRO A 35 -5.60 -14.95 0.11
C PRO A 35 -4.78 -13.74 0.59
N TYR A 36 -5.00 -13.26 1.82
CA TYR A 36 -4.28 -12.16 2.46
C TYR A 36 -4.49 -10.78 1.81
N THR A 37 -5.55 -10.58 1.01
CA THR A 37 -5.86 -9.27 0.38
C THR A 37 -5.98 -8.17 1.43
N ARG A 38 -6.47 -8.50 2.64
CA ARG A 38 -6.65 -7.57 3.76
C ARG A 38 -5.44 -7.44 4.69
N GLY A 39 -4.34 -8.12 4.38
CA GLY A 39 -3.10 -8.11 5.16
C GLY A 39 -2.65 -9.49 5.61
N VAL A 40 -1.34 -9.64 5.78
CA VAL A 40 -0.69 -10.93 6.11
C VAL A 40 -0.77 -11.26 7.61
N GLN A 41 -0.95 -10.26 8.47
CA GLN A 41 -1.04 -10.43 9.93
C GLN A 41 -2.48 -10.21 10.41
N LEU A 42 -2.90 -10.91 11.46
CA LEU A 42 -4.23 -10.77 12.05
C LEU A 42 -4.45 -9.36 12.63
N ASP A 43 -3.48 -8.88 13.42
CA ASP A 43 -3.60 -7.60 14.15
C ASP A 43 -3.03 -6.40 13.38
N MET A 44 -2.29 -6.66 12.28
CA MET A 44 -1.64 -5.65 11.44
C MET A 44 -0.98 -4.54 12.29
N TYR A 45 -1.25 -3.27 11.95
CA TYR A 45 -0.67 -2.11 12.61
C TYR A 45 -1.24 -1.83 14.02
N ARG A 46 -2.26 -2.58 14.46
CA ARG A 46 -2.69 -2.55 15.86
C ARG A 46 -1.72 -3.33 16.75
N GLY A 47 -1.08 -4.36 16.22
CA GLY A 47 -0.05 -5.14 16.93
C GLY A 47 1.34 -4.51 16.80
N ARG A 48 1.76 -4.19 15.58
CA ARG A 48 3.05 -3.52 15.30
C ARG A 48 2.92 -2.59 14.11
N LEU A 49 3.33 -1.33 14.29
CA LEU A 49 3.41 -0.36 13.19
C LEU A 49 4.36 -0.83 12.09
N TRP A 50 4.18 -0.29 10.87
CA TRP A 50 5.13 -0.54 9.80
C TRP A 50 6.52 0.00 10.19
N THR A 51 7.56 -0.67 9.71
CA THR A 51 8.93 -0.21 9.96
C THR A 51 9.18 1.10 9.21
N MET A 52 9.43 2.18 9.94
CA MET A 52 9.92 3.42 9.36
C MET A 52 11.36 3.23 8.90
N ARG A 53 11.56 2.92 7.62
CA ARG A 53 12.88 2.68 7.02
C ARG A 53 13.24 3.79 6.05
N GLN A 54 14.01 4.76 6.53
CA GLN A 54 14.54 5.84 5.68
C GLN A 54 15.66 5.30 4.80
N TYR A 55 15.56 5.50 3.49
CA TYR A 55 16.68 5.33 2.59
C TYR A 55 17.64 6.51 2.79
N ALA A 56 18.82 6.22 3.31
CA ALA A 56 19.88 7.19 3.49
C ALA A 56 21.20 6.58 3.00
N GLY A 57 22.06 7.40 2.42
CA GLY A 57 23.35 6.98 1.90
C GLY A 57 24.10 8.19 1.37
N PHE A 58 25.40 8.23 1.59
CA PHE A 58 26.31 9.26 1.13
C PHE A 58 27.47 8.62 0.36
N SER A 59 28.21 9.44 -0.38
CA SER A 59 29.29 9.01 -1.27
C SER A 59 30.34 8.12 -0.60
N THR A 60 30.58 8.28 0.71
CA THR A 60 31.47 7.41 1.47
C THR A 60 30.73 6.57 2.52
N ALA A 61 31.32 5.42 2.87
CA ALA A 61 30.79 4.54 3.91
C ALA A 61 30.75 5.21 5.29
N GLU A 62 31.75 6.04 5.61
CA GLU A 62 31.83 6.75 6.90
C GLU A 62 30.70 7.77 7.05
N GLU A 63 30.44 8.58 6.02
CA GLU A 63 29.36 9.57 6.03
C GLU A 63 27.98 8.89 6.06
N SER A 64 27.82 7.78 5.33
CA SER A 64 26.61 6.96 5.39
C SER A 64 26.36 6.44 6.81
N ASN A 65 27.40 5.92 7.48
CA ASN A 65 27.28 5.43 8.86
C ASN A 65 26.91 6.56 9.84
N LYS A 66 27.54 7.73 9.73
CA LYS A 66 27.17 8.92 10.52
C LYS A 66 25.69 9.27 10.35
N ARG A 67 25.17 9.19 9.13
CA ARG A 67 23.74 9.45 8.85
C ARG A 67 22.83 8.39 9.44
N TYR A 68 23.20 7.11 9.37
CA TYR A 68 22.40 6.04 9.97
C TYR A 68 22.29 6.21 11.50
N HIS A 69 23.37 6.58 12.18
CA HIS A 69 23.34 6.87 13.61
C HIS A 69 22.44 8.07 13.97
N TYR A 70 22.37 9.08 13.11
CA TYR A 70 21.44 10.20 13.31
C TYR A 70 19.96 9.82 13.14
N LEU A 71 19.67 8.78 12.35
CA LEU A 71 18.29 8.36 12.02
C LEU A 71 17.73 7.27 12.95
N LEU A 72 18.54 6.81 13.92
CA LEU A 72 18.15 5.89 15.00
C LEU A 72 17.69 6.67 16.22
#